data_AF-A0A842X161-F1
#
_entry.id   AF-A0A842X161-F1
#
_cell.length_a   1.000
_cell.length_b   1.000
_cell.length_c   1.000
_cell.angle_alpha   90.00
_cell.angle_beta   90.00
_cell.angle_gamma   90.00
#
_symmetry.space_group_name_H-M   'P 1'
#
loop_
_entity.id
_entity.type
_entity.pdbx_description
1 polymer ?
#
loop_
_entity_poly.entity_id
_entity_poly.type
_entity_poly.pdbx_seq_one_letter_code
_entity_poly.pdbx_strand_id
1 'polypeptide(L)'
;MDQVEIQFTDSKGETHTATYDRDRLRIAIILEDAVSVDLAGLAGCEKLQELAISSCDILTEIDLSQVGALKDLEKVKISFNHLLRKLGLTHLADCEKLQTLEIDYCNGLETLILPPSPTLNRIIIEELNIFQNLDLSPVSQCHNLHVLAIRRCKILRLSNLSALAGCRQLEKLLIEKLGPERWDLTPLSAVENLQNYSDMEHDDFKTSERNRKSVTKTIENIAQAIIDIGSHIAAQKQWGIKDTYREIIELLAEKGVISKSVGERLKELVSMRNLLIHQYLDIDYDLIWSILPQLIKDSEEFVDSIQAIL
;
A
#
# COMPACT_ATOMS: atom_id res chain seq x y z
N MET A 1 -26.90 -3.53 36.03
CA MET A 1 -25.66 -3.17 35.31
C MET A 1 -26.11 -2.49 34.04
N ASP A 2 -25.58 -1.30 33.76
CA ASP A 2 -25.95 -0.55 32.56
C ASP A 2 -25.27 -1.22 31.36
N GLN A 3 -26.06 -1.83 30.49
CA GLN A 3 -25.54 -2.62 29.38
C GLN A 3 -25.53 -1.77 28.10
N VAL A 4 -24.57 -2.06 27.24
CA VAL A 4 -24.57 -1.65 25.84
C VAL A 4 -24.83 -2.86 24.97
N GLU A 5 -25.70 -2.67 23.98
CA GLU A 5 -26.13 -3.69 23.03
C GLU A 5 -25.52 -3.37 21.67
N ILE A 6 -24.81 -4.34 21.10
CA ILE A 6 -24.24 -4.28 19.75
C ILE A 6 -24.98 -5.30 18.92
N GLN A 7 -25.66 -4.84 17.87
CA GLN A 7 -26.39 -5.72 16.96
C GLN A 7 -25.46 -6.25 15.88
N PHE A 8 -25.65 -7.49 15.48
CA PHE A 8 -24.94 -8.08 14.35
C PHE A 8 -25.84 -9.06 13.59
N THR A 9 -25.59 -9.22 12.30
CA THR A 9 -26.27 -10.22 11.47
C THR A 9 -25.33 -11.40 11.25
N ASP A 10 -25.82 -12.63 11.40
CA ASP A 10 -25.03 -13.84 11.17
C ASP A 10 -25.00 -14.30 9.70
N SER A 11 -24.25 -15.37 9.40
CA SER A 11 -24.17 -15.96 8.06
C SER A 11 -25.51 -16.49 7.50
N LYS A 12 -26.52 -16.69 8.36
CA LYS A 12 -27.88 -17.13 7.98
C LYS A 12 -28.82 -15.95 7.77
N GLY A 13 -28.39 -14.72 8.05
CA GLY A 13 -29.21 -13.52 7.98
C GLY A 13 -30.04 -13.27 9.25
N GLU A 14 -29.75 -13.97 10.35
CA GLU A 14 -30.43 -13.75 11.62
C GLU A 14 -29.74 -12.61 12.40
N THR A 15 -30.54 -11.76 13.05
CA THR A 15 -30.03 -10.65 13.86
C THR A 15 -29.86 -11.09 15.31
N HIS A 16 -28.69 -10.83 15.87
CA HIS A 16 -28.31 -11.15 17.23
C HIS A 16 -27.83 -9.90 17.97
N THR A 17 -27.80 -9.98 19.30
CA THR A 17 -27.31 -8.90 20.15
C THR A 17 -26.19 -9.42 21.04
N ALA A 18 -25.02 -8.78 20.95
CA ALA A 18 -23.94 -8.93 21.91
C ALA A 18 -24.07 -7.84 22.99
N THR A 19 -23.98 -8.22 24.27
CA THR A 19 -24.09 -7.30 25.39
C THR A 19 -22.75 -7.08 26.07
N TYR A 20 -22.44 -5.82 26.36
CA TYR A 20 -21.25 -5.42 27.09
C TYR A 20 -21.62 -4.51 28.25
N ASP A 21 -20.72 -4.38 29.21
CA ASP A 21 -20.85 -3.44 30.31
C ASP A 21 -20.45 -2.03 29.85
N ARG A 22 -21.38 -1.06 29.96
CA ARG A 22 -21.20 0.31 29.47
C ARG A 22 -20.08 1.05 30.19
N ASP A 23 -19.79 0.70 31.43
CA ASP A 23 -18.78 1.36 32.27
C ASP A 23 -17.36 0.81 32.06
N ARG A 24 -17.17 -0.17 31.16
CA ARG A 24 -15.84 -0.72 30.89
C ARG A 24 -14.97 0.27 30.13
N LEU A 25 -13.73 0.37 30.58
CA LEU A 25 -12.66 1.08 29.86
C LEU A 25 -12.25 0.37 28.56
N ARG A 26 -12.54 -0.93 28.43
CA ARG A 26 -12.19 -1.74 27.27
C ARG A 26 -13.34 -2.64 26.84
N ILE A 27 -13.70 -2.55 25.57
CA ILE A 27 -14.65 -3.44 24.91
C ILE A 27 -13.90 -4.17 23.78
N ALA A 28 -13.98 -5.49 23.81
CA ALA A 28 -13.45 -6.36 22.77
C ALA A 28 -14.61 -7.10 22.11
N ILE A 29 -14.85 -6.80 20.83
CA ILE A 29 -15.88 -7.40 20.00
C ILE A 29 -15.26 -8.57 19.26
N ILE A 30 -15.81 -9.76 19.50
CA ILE A 30 -15.42 -11.02 18.87
C ILE A 30 -16.71 -11.72 18.46
N LEU A 31 -16.96 -11.76 17.16
CA LEU A 31 -18.21 -12.26 16.58
C LEU A 31 -17.89 -13.18 15.39
N GLU A 32 -17.62 -14.46 15.67
CA GLU A 32 -17.09 -15.43 14.69
C GLU A 32 -17.98 -15.60 13.45
N ASP A 33 -19.30 -15.56 13.63
CA ASP A 33 -20.29 -15.79 12.57
C ASP A 33 -20.98 -14.50 12.11
N ALA A 34 -20.42 -13.31 12.40
CA ALA A 34 -21.04 -12.03 12.00
C ALA A 34 -20.64 -11.57 10.59
N VAL A 35 -21.62 -11.38 9.71
CA VAL A 35 -21.41 -10.81 8.36
C VAL A 35 -21.50 -9.28 8.35
N SER A 36 -22.19 -8.70 9.33
CA SER A 36 -22.29 -7.25 9.56
C SER A 36 -22.41 -6.96 11.05
N VAL A 37 -21.97 -5.78 11.47
CA VAL A 37 -22.05 -5.32 12.87
C VAL A 37 -22.48 -3.85 12.90
N ASP A 38 -23.41 -3.53 13.80
CA ASP A 38 -23.84 -2.16 14.07
C ASP A 38 -23.25 -1.68 15.40
N LEU A 39 -22.36 -0.70 15.31
CA LEU A 39 -21.65 -0.12 16.45
C LEU A 39 -22.40 1.06 17.09
N ALA A 40 -23.60 1.41 16.65
CA ALA A 40 -24.37 2.55 17.18
C ALA A 40 -24.59 2.48 18.70
N GLY A 41 -24.71 1.27 19.25
CA GLY A 41 -24.82 1.06 20.70
C GLY A 41 -23.67 1.68 21.49
N LEU A 42 -22.46 1.76 20.92
CA LEU A 42 -21.27 2.28 21.60
C LEU A 42 -21.36 3.78 21.91
N ALA A 43 -22.23 4.56 21.27
CA ALA A 43 -22.27 6.02 21.42
C ALA A 43 -22.44 6.51 22.88
N GLY A 44 -23.02 5.69 23.76
CA GLY A 44 -23.18 6.00 25.19
C GLY A 44 -22.05 5.54 26.11
N CYS A 45 -20.98 4.94 25.58
CA CYS A 45 -19.87 4.41 26.38
C CYS A 45 -18.85 5.52 26.71
N GLU A 46 -19.24 6.50 27.52
CA GLU A 46 -18.42 7.70 27.81
C GLU A 46 -17.05 7.40 28.43
N LYS A 47 -16.88 6.26 29.11
CA LYS A 47 -15.62 5.85 29.75
C LYS A 47 -14.73 4.96 28.88
N LEU A 48 -15.18 4.61 27.67
CA LEU A 48 -14.48 3.65 26.82
C LEU A 48 -13.16 4.26 26.32
N GLN A 49 -12.05 3.60 26.68
CA GLN A 49 -10.69 4.01 26.30
C GLN A 49 -10.11 3.10 25.21
N GLU A 50 -10.48 1.82 25.17
CA GLU A 50 -10.00 0.88 24.15
C GLU A 50 -11.16 0.11 23.50
N LEU A 51 -11.23 0.22 22.17
CA LEU A 51 -12.10 -0.59 21.33
C LEU A 51 -11.25 -1.57 20.53
N ALA A 52 -11.49 -2.87 20.71
CA ALA A 52 -10.90 -3.92 19.90
C ALA A 52 -11.99 -4.67 19.12
N ILE A 53 -11.79 -4.88 17.82
CA ILE A 53 -12.64 -5.74 16.99
C ILE A 53 -11.75 -6.81 16.38
N SER A 54 -11.95 -8.07 16.77
CA SER A 54 -11.05 -9.14 16.35
C SER A 54 -11.73 -10.47 16.15
N SER A 55 -11.18 -11.27 15.24
CA SER A 55 -11.65 -12.64 14.97
C SER A 55 -13.13 -12.68 14.56
N CYS A 56 -13.57 -11.67 13.79
CA CYS A 56 -14.84 -11.70 13.09
C CYS A 56 -14.59 -12.20 11.66
N ASP A 57 -14.38 -13.51 11.53
CA ASP A 57 -13.74 -14.12 10.36
C ASP A 57 -14.53 -13.94 9.05
N ILE A 58 -15.84 -13.79 9.12
CA ILE A 58 -16.72 -13.60 7.96
C ILE A 58 -17.21 -12.16 7.77
N LEU A 59 -16.77 -11.23 8.62
CA LEU A 59 -17.14 -9.83 8.53
C LEU A 59 -16.44 -9.19 7.33
N THR A 60 -17.22 -8.57 6.44
CA THR A 60 -16.70 -8.02 5.17
C THR A 60 -16.47 -6.52 5.20
N GLU A 61 -17.14 -5.81 6.10
CA GLU A 61 -17.06 -4.35 6.23
C GLU A 61 -17.18 -3.94 7.71
N ILE A 62 -16.37 -2.97 8.12
CA ILE A 62 -16.48 -2.29 9.41
C ILE A 62 -16.58 -0.80 9.15
N ASP A 63 -17.66 -0.18 9.63
CA ASP A 63 -17.83 1.27 9.66
C ASP A 63 -17.68 1.79 11.10
N LEU A 64 -16.71 2.69 11.30
CA LEU A 64 -16.46 3.35 12.59
C LEU A 64 -17.10 4.75 12.68
N SER A 65 -18.04 5.09 11.81
CA SER A 65 -18.74 6.39 11.84
C SER A 65 -19.35 6.72 13.20
N GLN A 66 -19.86 5.72 13.92
CA GLN A 66 -20.49 5.87 15.24
C GLN A 66 -19.48 5.97 16.40
N VAL A 67 -18.20 5.66 16.15
CA VAL A 67 -17.13 5.67 17.16
C VAL A 67 -16.60 7.08 17.42
N GLY A 68 -16.77 8.02 16.47
CA GLY A 68 -16.33 9.41 16.59
C GLY A 68 -16.94 10.18 17.78
N ALA A 69 -18.06 9.71 18.33
CA ALA A 69 -18.69 10.29 19.53
C ALA A 69 -17.94 9.97 20.84
N LEU A 70 -17.06 8.98 20.84
CA LEU A 70 -16.36 8.51 22.04
C LEU A 70 -15.18 9.42 22.39
N LYS A 71 -15.42 10.35 23.32
CA LYS A 71 -14.45 11.40 23.69
C LYS A 71 -13.25 10.91 24.51
N ASP A 72 -13.42 9.82 25.24
CA ASP A 72 -12.36 9.21 26.04
C ASP A 72 -11.62 8.06 25.34
N LEU A 73 -11.93 7.78 24.07
CA LEU A 73 -11.29 6.70 23.34
C LEU A 73 -9.82 7.03 23.05
N GLU A 74 -8.92 6.20 23.54
CA GLU A 74 -7.46 6.34 23.41
C GLU A 74 -6.86 5.35 22.42
N LYS A 75 -7.47 4.18 22.25
CA LYS A 75 -6.95 3.10 21.40
C LYS A 75 -8.05 2.41 20.59
N VAL A 76 -7.78 2.23 19.30
CA VAL A 76 -8.54 1.35 18.41
C VAL A 76 -7.65 0.25 17.89
N LYS A 77 -8.12 -0.99 17.99
CA LYS A 77 -7.42 -2.19 17.51
C LYS A 77 -8.32 -3.03 16.63
N ILE A 78 -7.89 -3.31 15.39
CA ILE A 78 -8.60 -4.17 14.45
C ILE A 78 -7.67 -5.31 14.06
N SER A 79 -7.99 -6.55 14.47
CA SER A 79 -7.05 -7.67 14.37
C SER A 79 -7.72 -8.94 13.86
N PHE A 80 -7.04 -9.75 13.06
CA PHE A 80 -7.54 -11.08 12.66
C PHE A 80 -8.93 -11.05 12.00
N ASN A 81 -9.22 -10.04 11.18
CA ASN A 81 -10.45 -9.99 10.38
C ASN A 81 -10.09 -10.30 8.92
N HIS A 82 -9.94 -11.60 8.62
CA HIS A 82 -9.29 -12.04 7.39
C HIS A 82 -10.12 -11.81 6.11
N LEU A 83 -11.45 -11.78 6.21
CA LEU A 83 -12.36 -11.49 5.09
C LEU A 83 -12.82 -10.03 5.02
N LEU A 84 -12.31 -9.17 5.90
CA LEU A 84 -12.63 -7.74 5.92
C LEU A 84 -12.08 -7.07 4.66
N ARG A 85 -12.96 -6.58 3.79
CA ARG A 85 -12.59 -5.90 2.53
C ARG A 85 -12.54 -4.39 2.66
N LYS A 86 -13.40 -3.83 3.50
CA LYS A 86 -13.56 -2.39 3.72
C LYS A 86 -13.48 -2.04 5.20
N LEU A 87 -12.72 -0.99 5.51
CA LEU A 87 -12.57 -0.47 6.86
C LEU A 87 -12.67 1.06 6.82
N GLY A 88 -13.77 1.61 7.34
CA GLY A 88 -14.00 3.03 7.42
C GLY A 88 -13.37 3.63 8.68
N LEU A 89 -12.25 4.37 8.52
CA LEU A 89 -11.52 4.97 9.64
C LEU A 89 -11.67 6.48 9.76
N THR A 90 -12.20 7.18 8.75
CA THR A 90 -12.13 8.65 8.65
C THR A 90 -12.68 9.38 9.87
N HIS A 91 -13.75 8.86 10.49
CA HIS A 91 -14.40 9.42 11.67
C HIS A 91 -13.61 9.26 12.98
N LEU A 92 -12.52 8.49 12.97
CA LEU A 92 -11.57 8.46 14.10
C LEU A 92 -10.85 9.80 14.30
N ALA A 93 -10.91 10.71 13.33
CA ALA A 93 -10.44 12.08 13.49
C ALA A 93 -11.26 12.90 14.51
N ASP A 94 -12.50 12.48 14.79
CA ASP A 94 -13.42 13.17 15.72
C ASP A 94 -13.16 12.79 17.20
N CYS A 95 -12.32 11.76 17.44
CA CYS A 95 -11.94 11.29 18.77
C CYS A 95 -10.84 12.18 19.37
N GLU A 96 -11.20 12.94 20.41
CA GLU A 96 -10.34 13.97 21.02
C GLU A 96 -9.14 13.41 21.80
N LYS A 97 -9.16 12.13 22.17
CA LYS A 97 -8.08 11.47 22.92
C LYS A 97 -7.43 10.30 22.21
N LEU A 98 -7.79 10.03 20.95
CA LEU A 98 -7.30 8.86 20.24
C LEU A 98 -5.80 8.97 19.99
N GLN A 99 -5.03 8.08 20.59
CA GLN A 99 -3.56 8.08 20.53
C GLN A 99 -3.03 6.94 19.68
N THR A 100 -3.66 5.76 19.77
CA THR A 100 -3.14 4.54 19.17
C THR A 100 -4.14 3.92 18.19
N LEU A 101 -3.66 3.63 16.99
CA LEU A 101 -4.35 2.80 16.00
C LEU A 101 -3.49 1.57 15.68
N GLU A 102 -4.04 0.38 15.91
CA GLU A 102 -3.41 -0.89 15.55
C GLU A 102 -4.30 -1.66 14.56
N ILE A 103 -3.73 -2.06 13.43
CA ILE A 103 -4.40 -2.89 12.43
C ILE A 103 -3.47 -4.05 12.10
N ASP A 104 -3.89 -5.27 12.42
CA ASP A 104 -3.07 -6.45 12.20
C ASP A 104 -3.86 -7.63 11.60
N TYR A 105 -3.22 -8.43 10.75
CA TYR A 105 -3.82 -9.66 10.20
C TYR A 105 -5.17 -9.47 9.46
N CYS A 106 -5.46 -8.26 8.97
CA CYS A 106 -6.67 -7.94 8.19
C CYS A 106 -6.43 -8.15 6.69
N ASN A 107 -6.20 -9.41 6.31
CA ASN A 107 -5.62 -9.76 5.02
C ASN A 107 -6.52 -9.47 3.82
N GLY A 108 -7.84 -9.44 3.98
CA GLY A 108 -8.80 -9.22 2.90
C GLY A 108 -8.97 -7.77 2.46
N LEU A 109 -8.35 -6.80 3.15
CA LEU A 109 -8.54 -5.39 2.86
C LEU A 109 -8.04 -5.09 1.45
N GLU A 110 -8.87 -4.47 0.62
CA GLU A 110 -8.47 -4.07 -0.74
C GLU A 110 -7.82 -2.68 -0.71
N THR A 111 -8.37 -1.77 0.08
CA THR A 111 -7.87 -0.40 0.28
C THR A 111 -7.99 0.01 1.74
N LEU A 112 -7.08 0.87 2.21
CA LEU A 112 -7.04 1.38 3.57
C LEU A 112 -6.64 2.84 3.47
N ILE A 113 -7.51 3.67 4.02
CA ILE A 113 -7.32 5.11 4.10
C ILE A 113 -7.16 5.42 5.59
N LEU A 114 -6.00 5.94 5.98
CA LEU A 114 -5.76 6.28 7.38
C LEU A 114 -6.58 7.51 7.80
N PRO A 115 -6.91 7.65 9.10
CA PRO A 115 -7.65 8.81 9.56
C PRO A 115 -6.78 10.09 9.59
N PRO A 116 -7.34 11.26 9.28
CA PRO A 116 -6.67 12.55 9.46
C PRO A 116 -6.72 13.01 10.93
N SER A 117 -6.29 12.16 11.87
CA SER A 117 -6.45 12.40 13.31
C SER A 117 -5.23 13.16 13.89
N PRO A 118 -5.40 14.40 14.38
CA PRO A 118 -4.29 15.19 14.92
C PRO A 118 -3.78 14.68 16.28
N THR A 119 -4.56 13.84 16.97
CA THR A 119 -4.27 13.31 18.30
C THR A 119 -3.47 12.01 18.27
N LEU A 120 -3.50 11.30 17.13
CA LEU A 120 -2.76 10.04 16.96
C LEU A 120 -1.25 10.26 17.14
N ASN A 121 -0.68 9.48 18.07
CA ASN A 121 0.75 9.42 18.33
C ASN A 121 1.40 8.13 17.80
N ARG A 122 0.61 7.07 17.60
CA ARG A 122 1.11 5.76 17.23
C ARG A 122 0.16 5.06 16.27
N ILE A 123 0.69 4.71 15.10
CA ILE A 123 0.00 3.89 14.11
C ILE A 123 0.85 2.64 13.88
N ILE A 124 0.24 1.47 14.04
CA ILE A 124 0.85 0.18 13.74
C ILE A 124 -0.04 -0.54 12.73
N ILE A 125 0.58 -0.97 11.63
CA ILE A 125 -0.06 -1.76 10.59
C ILE A 125 0.84 -2.98 10.36
N GLU A 126 0.34 -4.18 10.61
CA GLU A 126 1.14 -5.40 10.47
C GLU A 126 0.39 -6.49 9.70
N GLU A 127 1.11 -7.26 8.89
CA GLU A 127 0.60 -8.50 8.26
C GLU A 127 -0.67 -8.26 7.41
N LEU A 128 -0.62 -7.32 6.46
CA LEU A 128 -1.71 -7.04 5.50
C LEU A 128 -1.35 -7.57 4.10
N ASN A 129 -1.91 -8.73 3.73
CA ASN A 129 -1.38 -9.58 2.65
C ASN A 129 -2.08 -9.53 1.27
N ILE A 130 -3.25 -8.91 1.09
CA ILE A 130 -4.00 -8.88 -0.20
C ILE A 130 -4.35 -7.44 -0.62
N PHE A 131 -3.51 -6.51 -0.21
CA PHE A 131 -3.88 -5.12 -0.13
C PHE A 131 -3.42 -4.31 -1.36
N GLN A 132 -4.34 -3.62 -2.04
CA GLN A 132 -4.08 -2.96 -3.33
C GLN A 132 -3.51 -1.53 -3.19
N ASN A 133 -3.93 -0.75 -2.17
CA ASN A 133 -3.49 0.64 -2.01
C ASN A 133 -3.64 1.21 -0.59
N LEU A 134 -2.54 1.72 -0.02
CA LEU A 134 -2.48 2.30 1.34
C LEU A 134 -2.41 3.81 1.21
N ASP A 135 -3.52 4.50 1.43
CA ASP A 135 -3.53 5.94 1.39
C ASP A 135 -3.05 6.54 2.71
N LEU A 136 -1.83 7.05 2.69
CA LEU A 136 -1.21 7.79 3.79
C LEU A 136 -1.49 9.30 3.72
N SER A 137 -2.10 9.83 2.66
CA SER A 137 -2.34 11.27 2.47
C SER A 137 -2.96 11.95 3.71
N PRO A 138 -3.95 11.34 4.40
CA PRO A 138 -4.54 11.93 5.60
C PRO A 138 -3.55 12.08 6.78
N VAL A 139 -2.49 11.27 6.82
CA VAL A 139 -1.48 11.30 7.89
C VAL A 139 -0.71 12.63 7.93
N SER A 140 -0.72 13.40 6.84
CA SER A 140 -0.20 14.78 6.84
C SER A 140 -0.82 15.69 7.92
N GLN A 141 -2.03 15.35 8.41
CA GLN A 141 -2.72 16.06 9.49
C GLN A 141 -2.42 15.48 10.89
N CYS A 142 -1.73 14.34 10.97
CA CYS A 142 -1.33 13.70 12.22
C CYS A 142 -0.05 14.36 12.78
N HIS A 143 -0.17 15.61 13.20
CA HIS A 143 0.98 16.44 13.64
C HIS A 143 1.70 15.90 14.88
N ASN A 144 1.01 15.11 15.71
CA ASN A 144 1.54 14.49 16.93
C ASN A 144 2.00 13.04 16.71
N LEU A 145 2.07 12.56 15.46
CA LEU A 145 2.48 11.19 15.18
C LEU A 145 3.97 11.00 15.52
N HIS A 146 4.26 10.14 16.50
CA HIS A 146 5.63 9.80 16.93
C HIS A 146 6.09 8.47 16.32
N VAL A 147 5.18 7.51 16.17
CA VAL A 147 5.49 6.19 15.64
C VAL A 147 4.56 5.82 14.50
N LEU A 148 5.15 5.51 13.34
CA LEU A 148 4.48 4.82 12.25
C LEU A 148 5.22 3.54 11.95
N ALA A 149 4.58 2.40 12.24
CA ALA A 149 5.10 1.08 11.90
C ALA A 149 4.19 0.44 10.85
N ILE A 150 4.75 0.11 9.69
CA ILE A 150 4.08 -0.64 8.64
C ILE A 150 4.96 -1.83 8.29
N ARG A 151 4.54 -3.03 8.68
CA ARG A 151 5.36 -4.23 8.55
C ARG A 151 4.61 -5.35 7.85
N ARG A 152 5.31 -6.08 6.98
CA ARG A 152 4.74 -7.26 6.33
C ARG A 152 3.43 -6.94 5.61
N CYS A 153 3.39 -5.75 5.00
CA CYS A 153 2.28 -5.30 4.18
C CYS A 153 2.70 -5.40 2.73
N LYS A 154 1.92 -6.08 1.89
CA LYS A 154 2.22 -6.13 0.46
C LYS A 154 1.82 -4.76 -0.13
N ILE A 155 2.83 -3.98 -0.51
CA ILE A 155 2.77 -2.69 -1.22
C ILE A 155 2.71 -1.44 -0.32
N LEU A 156 3.75 -0.60 -0.44
CA LEU A 156 3.66 0.86 -0.35
C LEU A 156 4.31 1.44 -1.61
N ARG A 157 3.63 2.37 -2.26
CA ARG A 157 4.24 3.18 -3.33
C ARG A 157 4.94 4.38 -2.72
N LEU A 158 6.08 4.78 -3.29
CA LEU A 158 6.88 5.93 -2.82
C LEU A 158 6.07 7.24 -2.73
N SER A 159 5.06 7.43 -3.57
CA SER A 159 4.15 8.58 -3.51
C SER A 159 3.45 8.75 -2.15
N ASN A 160 3.18 7.65 -1.45
CA ASN A 160 2.42 7.66 -0.20
C ASN A 160 3.25 8.22 0.96
N LEU A 161 4.58 8.16 0.89
CA LEU A 161 5.45 8.65 1.96
C LEU A 161 5.59 10.17 1.99
N SER A 162 5.27 10.86 0.88
CA SER A 162 5.29 12.33 0.82
C SER A 162 4.34 12.97 1.84
N ALA A 163 3.26 12.28 2.21
CA ALA A 163 2.30 12.71 3.21
C ALA A 163 2.91 12.86 4.61
N LEU A 164 4.00 12.13 4.90
CA LEU A 164 4.67 12.17 6.20
C LEU A 164 5.41 13.50 6.45
N ALA A 165 5.56 14.35 5.43
CA ALA A 165 6.14 15.69 5.60
C ALA A 165 5.35 16.55 6.61
N GLY A 166 4.05 16.27 6.83
CA GLY A 166 3.23 16.93 7.84
C GLY A 166 3.48 16.45 9.29
N CYS A 167 4.06 15.26 9.47
CA CYS A 167 4.31 14.65 10.78
C CYS A 167 5.60 15.16 11.42
N ARG A 168 5.56 16.39 11.95
CA ARG A 168 6.75 17.07 12.50
C ARG A 168 7.35 16.38 13.74
N GLN A 169 6.58 15.54 14.43
CA GLN A 169 7.00 14.83 15.65
C GLN A 169 7.37 13.36 15.39
N LEU A 170 7.50 12.93 14.14
CA LEU A 170 7.76 11.54 13.80
C LEU A 170 9.18 11.12 14.23
N GLU A 171 9.28 10.32 15.28
CA GLU A 171 10.54 9.82 15.83
C GLU A 171 10.92 8.44 15.26
N LYS A 172 9.92 7.60 14.99
CA LYS A 172 10.12 6.20 14.57
C LYS A 172 9.25 5.89 13.37
N LEU A 173 9.90 5.77 12.21
CA LEU A 173 9.31 5.23 10.99
C LEU A 173 9.89 3.83 10.74
N LEU A 174 9.06 2.80 10.95
CA LEU A 174 9.45 1.41 10.77
C LEU A 174 8.68 0.84 9.58
N ILE A 175 9.37 0.71 8.47
CA ILE A 175 8.81 0.15 7.25
C ILE A 175 9.59 -1.14 6.92
N GLU A 176 9.00 -2.30 7.18
CA GLU A 176 9.70 -3.58 7.13
C GLU A 176 8.93 -4.60 6.27
N LYS A 177 9.66 -5.44 5.51
CA LYS A 177 9.07 -6.57 4.76
C LYS A 177 7.88 -6.17 3.87
N LEU A 178 8.02 -5.07 3.16
CA LEU A 178 6.97 -4.59 2.25
C LEU A 178 7.01 -5.27 0.89
N GLY A 179 6.37 -6.41 0.72
CA GLY A 179 6.34 -7.08 -0.58
C GLY A 179 5.87 -8.52 -0.48
N PRO A 180 5.57 -9.16 -1.62
CA PRO A 180 5.29 -10.58 -1.63
C PRO A 180 6.52 -11.39 -1.19
N GLU A 181 6.30 -12.57 -0.61
CA GLU A 181 7.37 -13.51 -0.18
C GLU A 181 8.30 -13.97 -1.33
N ARG A 182 7.94 -13.63 -2.57
CA ARG A 182 8.75 -13.69 -3.80
C ARG A 182 8.58 -12.38 -4.56
N TRP A 183 9.63 -11.88 -5.21
CA TRP A 183 9.52 -10.69 -6.05
C TRP A 183 8.44 -10.89 -7.11
N ASP A 184 7.41 -10.03 -7.08
CA ASP A 184 6.36 -10.03 -8.09
C ASP A 184 6.93 -9.43 -9.37
N LEU A 185 7.37 -10.31 -10.26
CA LEU A 185 7.90 -9.96 -11.57
C LEU A 185 6.77 -9.82 -12.62
N THR A 186 5.50 -9.99 -12.24
CA THR A 186 4.34 -9.84 -13.13
C THR A 186 4.31 -8.46 -13.82
N PRO A 187 4.72 -7.35 -13.20
CA PRO A 187 4.84 -6.06 -13.91
C PRO A 187 5.83 -6.09 -15.10
N LEU A 188 6.80 -7.01 -15.10
CA LEU A 188 7.75 -7.24 -16.19
C LEU A 188 7.27 -8.28 -17.21
N SER A 189 6.16 -9.00 -16.99
CA SER A 189 5.53 -9.81 -18.05
C SER A 189 5.00 -8.95 -19.20
N ALA A 190 4.87 -7.64 -18.99
CA ALA A 190 4.59 -6.67 -20.04
C ALA A 190 5.70 -6.59 -21.12
N VAL A 191 6.89 -7.15 -20.85
CA VAL A 191 7.93 -7.36 -21.88
C VAL A 191 7.43 -8.28 -23.00
N GLU A 192 6.60 -9.29 -22.71
CA GLU A 192 5.97 -10.16 -23.72
C GLU A 192 5.05 -9.35 -24.65
N ASN A 193 4.41 -8.29 -24.13
CA ASN A 193 3.62 -7.39 -24.97
C ASN A 193 4.50 -6.60 -25.93
N LEU A 194 5.72 -6.22 -25.54
CA LEU A 194 6.68 -5.54 -26.43
C LEU A 194 7.26 -6.48 -27.49
N GLN A 195 7.45 -7.76 -27.18
CA GLN A 195 7.88 -8.77 -28.15
C GLN A 195 6.90 -8.89 -29.33
N ASN A 196 5.59 -8.82 -29.06
CA ASN A 196 4.56 -8.80 -30.11
C ASN A 196 4.66 -7.58 -31.03
N TYR A 197 5.27 -6.48 -30.58
CA TYR A 197 5.52 -5.30 -31.41
C TYR A 197 6.87 -5.34 -32.11
N SER A 198 7.89 -6.03 -31.58
CA SER A 198 9.19 -6.16 -32.25
C SER A 198 9.13 -6.97 -33.55
N ASP A 199 8.11 -7.82 -33.70
CA ASP A 199 7.86 -8.61 -34.91
C ASP A 199 6.99 -7.89 -35.96
N MET A 200 6.52 -6.67 -35.66
CA MET A 200 5.68 -5.86 -36.56
C MET A 200 6.52 -5.04 -37.55
N GLU A 201 6.00 -4.76 -38.75
CA GLU A 201 6.68 -3.85 -39.68
C GLU A 201 6.72 -2.41 -39.12
N HIS A 202 7.86 -1.73 -39.27
CA HIS A 202 8.12 -0.40 -38.73
C HIS A 202 7.09 0.66 -39.16
N ASP A 203 6.54 0.54 -40.37
CA ASP A 203 5.52 1.45 -40.91
C ASP A 203 4.16 1.29 -40.21
N ASP A 204 3.80 0.08 -39.76
CA ASP A 204 2.56 -0.18 -39.02
C ASP A 204 2.62 0.37 -37.58
N PHE A 205 3.82 0.39 -36.99
CA PHE A 205 4.05 1.06 -35.70
C PHE A 205 3.92 2.58 -35.82
N LYS A 206 4.55 3.19 -36.84
CA LYS A 206 4.53 4.64 -37.04
C LYS A 206 3.15 5.22 -37.32
N THR A 207 2.38 4.54 -38.17
CA THR A 207 1.09 5.05 -38.65
C THR A 207 -0.03 4.88 -37.62
N SER A 208 0.08 3.91 -36.72
CA SER A 208 -0.93 3.63 -35.69
C SER A 208 -0.68 4.39 -34.39
N GLU A 209 -1.51 5.40 -34.11
CA GLU A 209 -1.52 6.11 -32.82
C GLU A 209 -1.77 5.17 -31.63
N ARG A 210 -2.61 4.14 -31.83
CA ARG A 210 -2.90 3.12 -30.83
C ARG A 210 -1.64 2.33 -30.45
N ASN A 211 -0.86 1.90 -31.44
CA ASN A 211 0.36 1.11 -31.22
C ASN A 211 1.41 1.96 -30.49
N ARG A 212 1.61 3.21 -30.93
CA ARG A 212 2.49 4.18 -30.28
C ARG A 212 2.15 4.40 -28.80
N LYS A 213 0.88 4.65 -28.49
CA LYS A 213 0.42 4.81 -27.09
C LYS A 213 0.62 3.54 -26.26
N SER A 214 0.31 2.37 -26.83
CA SER A 214 0.46 1.07 -26.17
C SER A 214 1.92 0.79 -25.81
N VAL A 215 2.83 0.95 -26.76
CA VAL A 215 4.27 0.73 -26.57
C VAL A 215 4.85 1.72 -25.57
N THR A 216 4.59 3.02 -25.72
CA THR A 216 5.06 4.04 -24.77
C THR A 216 4.60 3.74 -23.34
N LYS A 217 3.32 3.38 -23.18
CA LYS A 217 2.79 3.04 -21.85
C LYS A 217 3.42 1.79 -21.27
N THR A 218 3.71 0.81 -22.13
CA THR A 218 4.37 -0.43 -21.72
C THR A 218 5.81 -0.16 -21.25
N ILE A 219 6.55 0.69 -21.96
CA ILE A 219 7.89 1.13 -21.56
C ILE A 219 7.86 1.87 -20.21
N GLU A 220 6.91 2.78 -20.00
CA GLU A 220 6.74 3.47 -18.70
C GLU A 220 6.52 2.48 -17.56
N ASN A 221 5.68 1.47 -17.78
CA ASN A 221 5.35 0.46 -16.78
C ASN A 221 6.57 -0.42 -16.44
N ILE A 222 7.34 -0.84 -17.45
CA ILE A 222 8.57 -1.61 -17.27
C ILE A 222 9.60 -0.78 -16.48
N ALA A 223 9.83 0.48 -16.88
CA ALA A 223 10.75 1.36 -16.17
C ALA A 223 10.34 1.57 -14.70
N GLN A 224 9.04 1.75 -14.43
CA GLN A 224 8.52 1.86 -13.07
C GLN A 224 8.75 0.56 -12.27
N ALA A 225 8.47 -0.59 -12.86
CA ALA A 225 8.66 -1.88 -12.20
C ALA A 225 10.13 -2.10 -11.80
N ILE A 226 11.08 -1.79 -12.68
CA ILE A 226 12.52 -1.89 -12.39
C ILE A 226 12.92 -0.98 -11.23
N ILE A 227 12.42 0.26 -11.19
CA ILE A 227 12.65 1.20 -10.09
C ILE A 227 12.09 0.65 -8.77
N ASP A 228 10.86 0.14 -8.79
CA ASP A 228 10.17 -0.34 -7.59
C ASP A 228 10.88 -1.57 -7.01
N ILE A 229 11.25 -2.53 -7.87
CA ILE A 229 12.03 -3.72 -7.50
C ILE A 229 13.40 -3.32 -6.95
N GLY A 230 14.11 -2.41 -7.63
CA GLY A 230 15.43 -1.96 -7.20
C GLY A 230 15.41 -1.23 -5.85
N SER A 231 14.43 -0.34 -5.67
CA SER A 231 14.22 0.37 -4.40
C SER A 231 13.90 -0.60 -3.28
N HIS A 232 13.07 -1.60 -3.57
CA HIS A 232 12.71 -2.64 -2.61
C HIS A 232 13.92 -3.47 -2.16
N ILE A 233 14.78 -3.89 -3.11
CA ILE A 233 16.02 -4.63 -2.80
C ILE A 233 16.95 -3.77 -1.93
N ALA A 234 17.17 -2.51 -2.30
CA ALA A 234 18.03 -1.60 -1.56
C ALA A 234 17.53 -1.39 -0.12
N ALA A 235 16.21 -1.25 0.08
CA ALA A 235 15.60 -1.14 1.39
C ALA A 235 15.75 -2.44 2.21
N GLN A 236 15.48 -3.60 1.60
CA GLN A 236 15.59 -4.91 2.26
C GLN A 236 17.03 -5.19 2.72
N LYS A 237 18.03 -4.81 1.92
CA LYS A 237 19.45 -5.01 2.22
C LYS A 237 20.07 -3.86 3.02
N GLN A 238 19.27 -2.87 3.42
CA GLN A 238 19.68 -1.71 4.22
C GLN A 238 20.82 -0.88 3.60
N TRP A 239 20.77 -0.66 2.28
CA TRP A 239 21.80 0.08 1.54
C TRP A 239 21.65 1.61 1.57
N GLY A 240 20.66 2.11 2.31
CA GLY A 240 20.33 3.53 2.41
C GLY A 240 19.31 3.99 1.37
N ILE A 241 18.78 5.19 1.58
CA ILE A 241 17.81 5.83 0.69
C ILE A 241 18.61 6.60 -0.38
N LYS A 242 18.15 6.52 -1.62
CA LYS A 242 18.69 7.26 -2.76
C LYS A 242 17.65 8.29 -3.21
N ASP A 243 18.12 9.46 -3.63
CA ASP A 243 17.25 10.61 -3.96
C ASP A 243 16.73 10.52 -5.40
N THR A 244 17.38 9.73 -6.27
CA THR A 244 17.02 9.61 -7.67
C THR A 244 16.87 8.16 -8.15
N TYR A 245 16.04 7.95 -9.18
CA TYR A 245 15.87 6.63 -9.80
C TYR A 245 17.15 6.09 -10.43
N ARG A 246 18.03 6.97 -10.94
CA ARG A 246 19.34 6.58 -11.47
C ARG A 246 20.24 6.00 -10.38
N GLU A 247 20.29 6.66 -9.23
CA GLU A 247 21.09 6.21 -8.10
C GLU A 247 20.65 4.84 -7.58
N ILE A 248 19.36 4.49 -7.70
CA ILE A 248 18.86 3.15 -7.35
C ILE A 248 19.48 2.10 -8.28
N ILE A 249 19.52 2.36 -9.59
CA ILE A 249 20.11 1.45 -10.57
C ILE A 249 21.63 1.34 -10.39
N GLU A 250 22.31 2.46 -10.13
CA GLU A 250 23.75 2.47 -9.83
C GLU A 250 24.06 1.64 -8.60
N LEU A 251 23.25 1.79 -7.56
CA LEU A 251 23.40 1.03 -6.33
C LEU A 251 23.27 -0.48 -6.56
N LEU A 252 22.31 -0.92 -7.40
CA LEU A 252 22.19 -2.33 -7.76
C LEU A 252 23.43 -2.85 -8.50
N ALA A 253 23.98 -2.06 -9.42
CA ALA A 253 25.19 -2.43 -10.17
C ALA A 253 26.44 -2.44 -9.28
N GLU A 254 26.59 -1.45 -8.38
CA GLU A 254 27.68 -1.38 -7.40
C GLU A 254 27.68 -2.58 -6.45
N LYS A 255 26.49 -3.03 -6.05
CA LYS A 255 26.30 -4.19 -5.16
C LYS A 255 26.33 -5.53 -5.89
N GLY A 256 26.54 -5.51 -7.20
CA GLY A 256 26.66 -6.72 -8.03
C GLY A 256 25.35 -7.48 -8.20
N VAL A 257 24.20 -6.84 -7.93
CA VAL A 257 22.88 -7.42 -8.21
C VAL A 257 22.66 -7.52 -9.71
N ILE A 258 23.06 -6.49 -10.44
CA ILE A 258 23.05 -6.45 -11.91
C ILE A 258 24.45 -6.18 -12.43
N SER A 259 24.72 -6.56 -13.67
CA SER A 259 26.00 -6.24 -14.30
C SER A 259 26.13 -4.73 -14.52
N LYS A 260 27.36 -4.21 -14.51
CA LYS A 260 27.62 -2.78 -14.79
C LYS A 260 27.05 -2.33 -16.12
N SER A 261 27.13 -3.19 -17.14
CA SER A 261 26.64 -2.86 -18.48
C SER A 261 25.10 -2.76 -18.52
N VAL A 262 24.39 -3.64 -17.83
CA VAL A 262 22.93 -3.56 -17.65
C VAL A 262 22.56 -2.31 -16.84
N GLY A 263 23.30 -2.02 -15.77
CA GLY A 263 23.07 -0.82 -14.95
C GLY A 263 23.14 0.49 -15.74
N GLU A 264 24.13 0.64 -16.64
CA GLU A 264 24.22 1.83 -17.50
C GLU A 264 23.01 1.97 -18.44
N ARG A 265 22.53 0.87 -19.02
CA ARG A 265 21.39 0.92 -19.95
C ARG A 265 20.06 1.15 -19.23
N LEU A 266 19.87 0.51 -18.07
CA LEU A 266 18.68 0.71 -17.25
C LEU A 266 18.60 2.12 -16.66
N LYS A 267 19.74 2.76 -16.37
CA LYS A 267 19.78 4.18 -16.00
C LYS A 267 19.15 5.07 -17.06
N GLU A 268 19.48 4.86 -18.32
CA GLU A 268 18.89 5.60 -19.43
C GLU A 268 17.39 5.31 -19.55
N LEU A 269 16.97 4.05 -19.43
CA LEU A 269 15.56 3.65 -19.44
C LEU A 269 14.72 4.36 -18.35
N VAL A 270 15.17 4.34 -17.10
CA VAL A 270 14.44 4.99 -15.99
C VAL A 270 14.42 6.51 -16.12
N SER A 271 15.40 7.07 -16.83
CA SER A 271 15.45 8.49 -17.16
C SER A 271 14.45 8.87 -18.25
N MET A 272 14.33 8.02 -19.26
CA MET A 272 13.39 8.19 -20.37
C MET A 272 11.93 8.17 -19.90
N ARG A 273 11.61 7.46 -18.81
CA ARG A 273 10.26 7.49 -18.20
C ARG A 273 9.77 8.94 -17.96
N ASN A 274 10.64 9.83 -17.49
CA ASN A 274 10.27 11.23 -17.24
C ASN A 274 10.01 12.01 -18.55
N LEU A 275 10.70 11.65 -19.64
CA LEU A 275 10.49 12.22 -20.97
C LEU A 275 9.12 11.79 -21.53
N LEU A 276 8.79 10.50 -21.42
CA LEU A 276 7.54 9.92 -21.91
C LEU A 276 6.30 10.46 -21.16
N ILE A 277 6.44 10.72 -19.86
CA ILE A 277 5.35 11.21 -19.01
C ILE A 277 5.11 12.73 -19.17
N HIS A 278 6.17 13.53 -19.36
CA HIS A 278 6.06 15.00 -19.33
C HIS A 278 6.08 15.66 -20.72
N GLN A 279 6.49 14.97 -21.80
CA GLN A 279 6.63 15.55 -23.15
C GLN A 279 5.77 14.85 -24.21
N TYR A 280 4.52 14.52 -23.88
CA TYR A 280 3.55 13.84 -24.78
C TYR A 280 3.42 14.44 -26.20
N LEU A 281 3.84 15.70 -26.42
CA LEU A 281 3.69 16.41 -27.70
C LEU A 281 4.86 16.22 -28.69
N ASP A 282 6.07 15.83 -28.24
CA ASP A 282 7.28 15.76 -29.09
C ASP A 282 8.02 14.41 -28.95
N ILE A 283 7.28 13.32 -28.78
CA ILE A 283 7.86 11.98 -28.67
C ILE A 283 8.45 11.54 -30.02
N ASP A 284 9.76 11.29 -30.04
CA ASP A 284 10.45 10.68 -31.17
C ASP A 284 10.19 9.16 -31.19
N TYR A 285 9.20 8.75 -31.98
CA TYR A 285 8.82 7.34 -32.12
C TYR A 285 9.85 6.51 -32.89
N ASP A 286 10.66 7.13 -33.77
CA ASP A 286 11.78 6.45 -34.44
C ASP A 286 12.83 6.03 -33.41
N LEU A 287 13.15 6.93 -32.47
CA LEU A 287 14.03 6.63 -31.36
C LEU A 287 13.46 5.53 -30.47
N ILE A 288 12.18 5.61 -30.09
CA ILE A 288 11.52 4.56 -29.29
C ILE A 288 11.61 3.20 -29.98
N TRP A 289 11.28 3.14 -31.26
CA TRP A 289 11.35 1.90 -32.03
C TRP A 289 12.76 1.32 -32.06
N SER A 290 13.77 2.17 -32.28
CA SER A 290 15.17 1.75 -32.36
C SER A 290 15.71 1.13 -31.06
N ILE A 291 15.19 1.53 -29.90
CA ILE A 291 15.66 1.03 -28.59
C ILE A 291 14.89 -0.20 -28.10
N LEU A 292 13.74 -0.53 -28.68
CA LEU A 292 12.86 -1.61 -28.22
C LEU A 292 13.56 -2.96 -28.07
N PRO A 293 14.32 -3.46 -29.07
CA PRO A 293 14.96 -4.78 -28.95
C PRO A 293 15.95 -4.87 -27.80
N GLN A 294 16.72 -3.79 -27.58
CA GLN A 294 17.70 -3.75 -26.49
C GLN A 294 17.02 -3.60 -25.13
N LEU A 295 15.94 -2.83 -25.04
CA LEU A 295 15.14 -2.66 -23.82
C LEU A 295 14.52 -3.99 -23.36
N ILE A 296 13.96 -4.77 -24.28
CA ILE A 296 13.42 -6.11 -24.01
C ILE A 296 14.50 -6.98 -23.38
N LYS A 297 15.66 -7.07 -24.05
CA LYS A 297 16.80 -7.87 -23.57
C LYS A 297 17.30 -7.42 -22.20
N ASP A 298 17.40 -6.11 -21.97
CA ASP A 298 17.86 -5.56 -20.69
C ASP A 298 16.86 -5.84 -19.55
N SER A 299 15.56 -5.87 -19.87
CA SER A 299 14.51 -6.21 -18.91
C SER A 299 14.54 -7.70 -18.56
N GLU A 300 14.79 -8.58 -19.54
CA GLU A 300 14.99 -10.02 -19.32
C GLU A 300 16.25 -10.29 -18.49
N GLU A 301 17.39 -9.68 -18.85
CA GLU A 301 18.64 -9.79 -18.08
C GLU A 301 18.49 -9.28 -16.64
N PHE A 302 17.68 -8.23 -16.43
CA PHE A 302 17.33 -7.74 -15.10
C PHE A 302 16.54 -8.80 -14.32
N VAL A 303 15.51 -9.38 -14.92
CA VAL A 303 14.71 -10.47 -14.30
C VAL A 303 15.59 -11.63 -13.87
N ASP A 304 16.45 -12.12 -14.76
CA ASP A 304 17.36 -13.23 -14.47
C ASP A 304 18.31 -12.91 -13.30
N SER A 305 18.85 -11.69 -13.31
CA SER A 305 19.73 -11.20 -12.26
C SER A 305 19.04 -11.14 -10.90
N ILE A 306 17.77 -10.72 -10.89
CA ILE A 306 16.95 -10.71 -9.68
C ILE A 306 16.64 -12.13 -9.23
N GLN A 307 16.22 -13.04 -10.12
CA GLN A 307 15.95 -14.44 -9.74
C GLN A 307 17.17 -15.16 -9.15
N ALA A 308 18.38 -14.83 -9.60
CA ALA A 308 19.62 -15.43 -9.09
C ALA A 308 19.96 -15.06 -7.64
N ILE A 309 19.35 -14.01 -7.08
CA ILE A 309 19.57 -13.54 -5.71
C ILE A 309 18.39 -13.83 -4.76
N LEU A 310 17.36 -14.55 -5.23
CA LEU A 310 16.31 -15.20 -4.42
C LEU A 310 16.86 -16.45 -3.74
#